data_AF-A0A8D9H628-F1
#
_entry.id   AF-A0A8D9H628-F1
#
_cell.length_a   1.000
_cell.length_b   1.000
_cell.length_c   1.000
_cell.angle_alpha   90.00
_cell.angle_beta   90.00
_cell.angle_gamma   90.00
#
_symmetry.space_group_name_H-M   'P 1'
#
loop_
_entity.id
_entity.type
_entity.pdbx_description
1 polymer ?
#
loop_
_entity_poly.entity_id
_entity_poly.type
_entity_poly.pdbx_seq_one_letter_code
_entity_poly.pdbx_strand_id
1 'polypeptide(L)'
;MANATRGSSGPVMLFVEILNKYIYFYEKGNPHITPSDIQSLIELINTEMQSGNNGNTRTHSDPFFTSTLRYMRFQKQKGGLMGDNYELIKLGLVSSRVFKSNP
;
A
#
# COMPACT_ATOMS: atom_id res chain seq x y z
N MET A 1 4.79 21.81 7.31
CA MET A 1 5.99 21.24 6.65
C MET A 1 6.41 20.01 7.42
N ALA A 2 6.32 18.82 6.83
CA ALA A 2 6.90 17.62 7.43
C ALA A 2 8.41 17.67 7.25
N ASN A 3 9.15 18.04 8.30
CA ASN A 3 10.59 17.96 8.32
C ASN A 3 10.98 16.50 8.65
N ALA A 4 11.25 15.71 7.61
CA ALA A 4 11.75 14.35 7.76
C ALA A 4 13.16 14.40 8.39
N THR A 5 13.22 14.18 9.70
CA THR A 5 14.48 13.87 10.37
C THR A 5 15.04 12.58 9.76
N ARG A 6 16.23 12.71 9.16
CA ARG A 6 17.04 11.68 8.50
C ARG A 6 17.39 10.52 9.45
N GLY A 7 16.42 9.70 9.81
CA GLY A 7 16.63 8.43 10.51
C GLY A 7 16.65 7.29 9.52
N SER A 8 17.71 7.14 8.72
CA SER A 8 18.16 5.94 7.96
C SER A 8 17.14 5.11 7.14
N SER A 9 15.87 5.48 7.09
CA SER A 9 14.82 4.74 6.41
C SER A 9 14.50 5.49 5.13
N GLY A 10 14.71 4.82 4.00
CA GLY A 10 14.68 5.42 2.68
C GLY A 10 13.34 6.06 2.30
N PRO A 11 13.28 6.70 1.12
CA PRO A 11 12.07 7.33 0.57
C PRO A 11 10.81 6.45 0.64
N VAL A 12 10.96 5.12 0.53
CA VAL A 12 9.88 4.13 0.72
C VAL A 12 9.14 4.31 2.04
N MET A 13 9.83 4.44 3.18
CA MET A 13 9.17 4.52 4.49
C MET A 13 8.29 5.76 4.59
N LEU A 14 8.80 6.91 4.09
CA LEU A 14 8.02 8.15 4.05
C LEU A 14 6.76 7.98 3.20
N PHE A 15 6.86 7.32 2.04
CA PHE A 15 5.68 7.07 1.21
C PHE A 15 4.66 6.13 1.88
N VAL A 16 5.12 5.12 2.62
CA VAL A 16 4.23 4.24 3.40
C VAL A 16 3.53 5.01 4.52
N GLU A 17 4.22 5.91 5.22
CA GLU A 17 3.61 6.77 6.25
C GLU A 17 2.56 7.72 5.66
N ILE A 18 2.86 8.32 4.50
CA ILE A 18 1.92 9.17 3.77
C ILE A 18 0.69 8.36 3.34
N LEU A 19 0.89 7.16 2.79
CA LEU A 19 -0.20 6.24 2.42
C LEU A 19 -1.10 5.94 3.63
N ASN A 20 -0.52 5.63 4.79
CA ASN A 20 -1.28 5.38 6.01
C ASN A 20 -2.11 6.60 6.46
N LYS A 21 -1.60 7.83 6.28
CA LYS A 21 -2.36 9.06 6.54
C LYS A 21 -3.49 9.28 5.54
N TYR A 22 -3.26 9.02 4.26
CA TYR A 22 -4.28 9.13 3.22
C TYR A 22 -5.43 8.15 3.49
N ILE A 23 -5.09 6.90 3.80
CA ILE A 23 -6.06 5.90 4.23
C ILE A 23 -6.89 6.41 5.41
N TYR A 24 -6.25 6.92 6.48
CA TYR A 24 -6.98 7.45 7.63
C TYR A 24 -7.99 8.55 7.25
N PHE A 25 -7.58 9.53 6.44
CA PHE A 25 -8.47 10.62 6.02
C PHE A 25 -9.57 10.16 5.06
N TYR A 26 -9.27 9.18 4.20
CA TYR A 26 -10.26 8.53 3.35
C TYR A 26 -11.34 7.83 4.18
N GLU A 27 -10.95 7.05 5.21
CA GLU A 27 -11.92 6.38 6.09
C GLU A 27 -12.73 7.37 6.93
N LYS A 28 -12.22 8.59 7.15
CA LYS A 28 -12.96 9.69 7.80
C LYS A 28 -13.90 10.45 6.87
N GLY A 29 -13.97 10.06 5.59
CA GLY A 29 -14.85 10.69 4.61
C GLY A 29 -14.36 12.06 4.16
N ASN A 30 -13.04 12.30 4.18
CA ASN A 30 -12.49 13.54 3.64
C ASN A 30 -12.66 13.55 2.10
N PRO A 31 -13.44 14.49 1.52
CA PRO A 31 -13.74 14.50 0.09
C PRO A 31 -12.52 14.84 -0.78
N HIS A 32 -11.45 15.39 -0.20
CA HIS A 32 -10.22 15.68 -0.93
C HIS A 32 -9.30 14.48 -1.10
N ILE A 33 -9.58 13.35 -0.44
CA ILE A 33 -8.82 12.12 -0.60
C ILE A 33 -9.64 11.17 -1.45
N THR A 34 -9.15 10.88 -2.65
CA THR A 34 -9.83 10.03 -3.62
C THR A 34 -9.21 8.63 -3.67
N PRO A 35 -9.95 7.60 -4.13
CA PRO A 35 -9.40 6.27 -4.39
C PRO A 35 -8.19 6.31 -5.34
N SER A 36 -8.20 7.22 -6.31
CA SER A 36 -7.10 7.45 -7.25
C SER A 36 -5.83 7.93 -6.55
N ASP A 37 -5.93 8.84 -5.58
CA ASP A 37 -4.75 9.32 -4.83
C ASP A 37 -4.08 8.17 -4.07
N ILE A 38 -4.89 7.31 -3.45
CA ILE A 38 -4.41 6.12 -2.73
C ILE A 38 -3.76 5.13 -3.72
N GLN A 39 -4.38 4.91 -4.88
CA GLN A 39 -3.81 4.03 -5.91
C GLN A 39 -2.48 4.57 -6.43
N SER A 40 -2.39 5.86 -6.76
CA SER A 40 -1.15 6.48 -7.23
C SER A 40 -0.02 6.40 -6.20
N LEU A 41 -0.33 6.54 -4.90
CA LEU A 41 0.64 6.34 -3.83
C LEU A 41 1.15 4.89 -3.75
N ILE A 42 0.26 3.90 -3.92
CA ILE A 42 0.65 2.47 -3.97
C ILE A 42 1.58 2.20 -5.16
N GLU A 43 1.26 2.74 -6.34
CA GLU A 43 2.09 2.60 -7.54
C GLU A 43 3.47 3.24 -7.33
N LEU A 44 3.51 4.45 -6.76
CA LEU A 44 4.73 5.17 -6.46
C LEU A 44 5.63 4.39 -5.48
N ILE A 45 5.06 3.82 -4.40
CA ILE A 45 5.81 2.97 -3.46
C ILE A 45 6.39 1.76 -4.17
N ASN A 46 5.62 1.09 -5.04
CA ASN A 46 6.12 -0.05 -5.82
C ASN A 46 7.28 0.34 -6.75
N THR A 47 7.19 1.50 -7.42
CA THR A 47 8.27 2.01 -8.28
C THR A 47 9.53 2.31 -7.47
N GLU A 48 9.40 2.98 -6.33
CA GLU A 48 10.55 3.30 -5.47
C GLU A 48 11.25 2.04 -4.95
N MET A 49 10.45 1.04 -4.55
CA MET A 49 10.93 -0.27 -4.09
C MET A 49 11.70 -1.04 -5.17
N GLN A 50 11.33 -0.87 -6.44
CA GLN A 50 12.03 -1.47 -7.58
C GLN A 50 13.28 -0.66 -7.97
N SER A 51 13.21 0.68 -7.89
CA SER A 51 14.29 1.58 -8.27
C SER A 51 15.48 1.54 -7.31
N GLY A 52 15.26 1.30 -6.02
CA GLY A 52 16.33 1.18 -5.03
C GLY A 52 17.18 -0.10 -5.15
N ASN A 53 16.83 -0.99 -6.09
CA ASN A 53 17.39 -2.33 -6.19
C ASN A 53 18.28 -2.45 -7.44
N ASN A 54 19.46 -1.83 -7.41
CA ASN A 54 20.45 -1.85 -8.50
C ASN A 54 21.02 -3.27 -8.74
N GLY A 55 20.26 -4.13 -9.42
CA GLY A 55 20.75 -5.38 -10.01
C GLY A 55 20.53 -6.67 -9.21
N ASN A 56 19.86 -6.63 -8.06
CA ASN A 56 19.51 -7.84 -7.32
C ASN A 56 18.02 -8.18 -7.56
N THR A 57 17.70 -9.27 -8.26
CA THR A 57 16.32 -9.66 -8.65
C THR A 57 15.38 -10.04 -7.50
N ARG A 58 15.79 -9.82 -6.25
CA ARG A 58 14.92 -10.01 -5.08
C ARG A 58 14.10 -8.74 -4.87
N THR A 59 12.84 -8.76 -5.30
CA THR A 59 11.83 -7.79 -4.87
C THR A 59 11.82 -7.76 -3.34
N HIS A 60 12.45 -6.76 -2.74
CA HIS A 60 12.46 -6.63 -1.29
C HIS A 60 11.05 -6.23 -0.88
N SER A 61 10.35 -7.05 -0.10
CA SER A 61 8.99 -6.72 0.38
C SER A 61 9.15 -5.90 1.65
N ASP A 62 8.72 -4.64 1.65
CA ASP A 62 8.74 -3.83 2.88
C ASP A 62 7.64 -4.33 3.83
N PRO A 63 7.97 -4.67 5.08
CA PRO A 63 7.00 -5.25 6.01
C PRO A 63 5.88 -4.28 6.39
N PHE A 64 6.16 -2.96 6.43
CA PHE A 64 5.15 -1.95 6.73
C PHE A 64 4.18 -1.82 5.56
N PHE A 65 4.69 -1.71 4.34
CA PHE A 65 3.87 -1.67 3.13
C PHE A 65 3.02 -2.93 2.96
N THR A 66 3.61 -4.10 3.20
CA THR A 66 2.89 -5.38 3.17
C THR A 66 1.75 -5.41 4.18
N SER A 67 1.97 -4.87 5.37
CA SER A 67 0.95 -4.76 6.42
C SER A 67 -0.17 -3.80 6.02
N THR A 68 0.17 -2.65 5.43
CA THR A 68 -0.81 -1.70 4.88
C THR A 68 -1.67 -2.33 3.78
N LEU A 69 -1.07 -3.05 2.83
CA LEU A 69 -1.84 -3.74 1.78
C LEU A 69 -2.75 -4.83 2.35
N ARG A 70 -2.30 -5.58 3.36
CA ARG A 70 -3.14 -6.57 4.05
C ARG A 70 -4.34 -5.90 4.74
N TYR A 71 -4.12 -4.76 5.40
CA TYR A 71 -5.20 -3.99 6.01
C TYR A 71 -6.24 -3.53 4.98
N MET A 72 -5.81 -2.96 3.84
CA MET A 72 -6.72 -2.52 2.79
C MET A 72 -7.53 -3.69 2.20
N ARG A 73 -6.90 -4.85 2.00
CA ARG A 73 -7.60 -6.07 1.57
C ARG A 73 -8.62 -6.54 2.59
N PHE A 74 -8.28 -6.48 3.88
CA PHE A 74 -9.21 -6.79 4.96
C PHE A 74 -10.42 -5.85 4.95
N GLN A 75 -10.20 -4.55 4.79
CA GLN A 75 -11.30 -3.58 4.69
C GLN A 75 -12.20 -3.84 3.49
N LYS A 76 -11.62 -4.20 2.33
CA LYS A 76 -12.37 -4.62 1.15
C LYS A 76 -13.26 -5.84 1.42
N GLN A 77 -12.71 -6.87 2.08
CA GLN A 77 -13.44 -8.11 2.40
C GLN A 77 -14.50 -7.93 3.47
N LYS A 78 -14.32 -6.98 4.39
CA LYS A 78 -15.27 -6.67 5.46
C LYS A 78 -16.64 -6.22 4.92
N GLY A 79 -16.68 -5.70 3.69
CA GLY A 79 -17.91 -5.24 3.04
C GLY A 79 -18.51 -3.98 3.68
N GLY A 80 -19.74 -3.64 3.27
CA GLY A 80 -20.42 -2.40 3.62
C GLY A 80 -19.80 -1.19 2.90
N LEU A 81 -20.24 0.02 3.28
CA LEU A 81 -19.82 1.27 2.63
C LEU A 81 -18.30 1.40 2.50
N MET A 82 -17.56 0.95 3.52
CA MET A 82 -16.11 0.99 3.48
C MET A 82 -15.52 -0.03 2.50
N GLY A 83 -16.08 -1.24 2.42
CA GLY A 83 -15.65 -2.25 1.45
C GLY A 83 -15.84 -1.79 0.01
N ASP A 84 -17.00 -1.19 -0.28
CA ASP A 84 -17.35 -0.62 -1.59
C ASP A 84 -16.36 0.48 -2.01
N ASN A 85 -16.00 1.34 -1.05
CA ASN A 85 -14.98 2.37 -1.21
C ASN A 85 -13.58 1.80 -1.55
N TYR A 86 -13.24 0.61 -1.05
CA TYR A 86 -11.97 -0.05 -1.40
C TYR A 86 -12.05 -0.90 -2.68
N GLU A 87 -13.24 -1.20 -3.21
CA GLU A 87 -13.38 -1.89 -4.49
C GLU A 87 -12.81 -1.07 -5.66
N LEU A 88 -12.91 0.25 -5.55
CA LEU A 88 -12.39 1.22 -6.52
C LEU A 88 -10.85 1.23 -6.60
N ILE A 89 -10.16 0.63 -5.62
CA ILE A 89 -8.70 0.61 -5.53
C ILE A 89 -8.18 -0.74 -6.03
N LYS A 90 -7.37 -0.72 -7.10
CA LYS A 90 -6.71 -1.91 -7.65
C LYS A 90 -5.53 -2.34 -6.79
N LEU A 91 -5.81 -3.06 -5.70
CA LEU A 91 -4.80 -3.72 -4.89
C LEU A 91 -4.25 -4.90 -5.68
N GLY A 92 -3.13 -4.71 -6.39
CA GLY A 92 -2.46 -5.76 -7.16
C GLY A 92 -2.43 -7.08 -6.41
N LEU A 93 -2.91 -8.15 -7.06
CA LEU A 93 -2.83 -9.51 -6.54
C LEU A 93 -1.35 -9.86 -6.40
N VAL A 94 -0.85 -9.88 -5.16
CA VAL A 94 0.29 -10.75 -4.87
C VAL A 94 -0.28 -12.15 -5.02
N SER A 95 -0.02 -12.77 -6.16
CA SER A 95 -0.49 -14.09 -6.54
C SER A 95 -0.21 -15.08 -5.41
N SER A 96 -1.24 -15.39 -4.61
CA SER A 96 -1.27 -16.53 -3.71
C SER A 96 -1.27 -17.82 -4.54
N ARG A 97 -0.16 -18.15 -5.19
CA ARG A 97 0.10 -19.45 -5.79
C ARG A 97 1.17 -20.15 -4.97
N VAL A 98 0.79 -20.71 -3.82
CA VAL A 98 1.28 -22.00 -3.29
C VAL A 98 0.33 -22.41 -2.15
N PHE A 99 -0.89 -22.81 -2.45
CA PHE A 99 -1.68 -23.69 -1.56
C PHE A 99 -2.68 -24.44 -2.42
N LYS A 100 -2.17 -25.40 -3.19
CA LYS A 100 -2.97 -26.54 -3.60
C LYS A 100 -2.10 -27.77 -3.38
N SER A 101 -2.29 -28.35 -2.20
CA SER A 101 -1.79 -29.66 -1.82
C SER A 101 -2.17 -30.65 -2.92
N ASN A 102 -1.17 -31.39 -3.39
CA ASN A 102 -1.32 -32.51 -4.31
C ASN A 102 -2.08 -33.64 -3.59
N PRO A 103 -2.92 -34.44 -4.29
CA PRO A 103 -3.69 -35.54 -3.71
C PRO A 103 -2.82 -36.61 -3.05
#